data_AF-A0A6J7J425-F1
#
_entry.id   AF-A0A6J7J425-F1
#
_cell.length_a   1.000
_cell.length_b   1.000
_cell.length_c   1.000
_cell.angle_alpha   90.00
_cell.angle_beta   90.00
_cell.angle_gamma   90.00
#
_symmetry.space_group_name_H-M   'P 1'
#
loop_
_entity.id
_entity.type
_entity.pdbx_description
1 polymer ?
#
loop_
_entity_poly.entity_id
_entity_poly.type
_entity_poly.pdbx_seq_one_letter_code
_entity_poly.pdbx_strand_id
1 'polypeptide(L)'
;MTSRDTHLRCTFIPPWLAERVDGPERAAYDDELRLRRGAIARGPAAAVAGEAAWTVHDAGSRTSLPGTPARRTGEPATDDVAVDEAADGIAATLAMFAEELGRDSHDGAGAPVSLTVHYGTDYNNAFWDGTQLVFGDGDGRIFERFTKPVDVLAHEFAHAVIEHTADLTYRGQSGALNESVADVFASCLKQRLLGQEAGEGDWLIGEGIFMPTVQARALRDMAAPGTAYDDPEVGADPQVGHMDDYVVTTSDNGGVHLNSGIPNKAFQLAAVAVGGRAIEGAGRIWYAALAGGDVPPGADFATFAAATVAAAGEHAEVVREAWAQVGVVPGAPGTGTPPAAPTGRFRVERSGGFVGRTDVAEVDLDDPAEPDLPALVADALAQPVAKESRPRPDMYLYTFTVAGSAPVSIPEHLLSDTQRELARRLLEGGYDA
;
A
#
# COMPACT_ATOMS: atom_id res chain seq x y z
N MET A 1 19.32 14.61 -15.06
CA MET A 1 17.93 15.06 -15.03
C MET A 1 17.10 13.84 -14.68
N THR A 2 16.82 13.66 -13.39
CA THR A 2 16.16 12.49 -12.83
C THR A 2 14.66 12.61 -13.01
N SER A 3 14.09 11.74 -13.84
CA SER A 3 12.66 11.49 -13.91
C SER A 3 12.18 10.97 -12.56
N ARG A 4 11.28 11.69 -11.90
CA ARG A 4 10.58 11.29 -10.68
C ARG A 4 9.12 11.60 -10.95
N ASP A 5 8.33 10.59 -11.32
CA ASP A 5 6.88 10.59 -11.17
C ASP A 5 6.34 9.21 -11.54
N THR A 6 5.89 8.46 -10.53
CA THR A 6 4.88 7.38 -10.59
C THR A 6 4.73 6.79 -9.19
N HIS A 7 4.22 7.57 -8.25
CA HIS A 7 3.80 7.04 -6.95
C HIS A 7 2.27 6.93 -6.99
N LEU A 8 1.75 5.73 -7.24
CA LEU A 8 0.38 5.40 -6.85
C LEU A 8 0.36 5.37 -5.32
N ARG A 9 -0.53 6.11 -4.67
CA ARG A 9 -0.44 6.45 -3.24
C ARG A 9 -1.61 5.82 -2.45
N CYS A 10 -1.38 5.46 -1.18
CA CYS A 10 -2.24 4.59 -0.35
C CYS A 10 -3.50 5.29 0.18
N THR A 11 -4.52 4.48 0.51
CA THR A 11 -5.65 4.79 1.39
C THR A 11 -5.91 3.59 2.32
N PHE A 12 -6.31 3.81 3.57
CA PHE A 12 -6.50 2.75 4.56
C PHE A 12 -7.51 1.65 4.17
N ILE A 13 -8.65 2.05 3.58
CA ILE A 13 -9.68 1.13 3.06
C ILE A 13 -9.31 0.75 1.61
N PRO A 14 -9.13 -0.55 1.33
CA PRO A 14 -8.70 -1.01 0.01
C PRO A 14 -9.83 -0.86 -1.04
N PRO A 15 -9.48 -0.74 -2.34
CA PRO A 15 -10.45 -0.48 -3.40
C PRO A 15 -11.60 -1.48 -3.46
N TRP A 16 -11.33 -2.78 -3.29
CA TRP A 16 -12.36 -3.83 -3.33
C TRP A 16 -13.35 -3.74 -2.17
N LEU A 17 -12.92 -3.21 -1.01
CA LEU A 17 -13.81 -3.02 0.14
C LEU A 17 -14.66 -1.78 -0.06
N ALA A 18 -14.03 -0.67 -0.47
CA ALA A 18 -14.71 0.57 -0.80
C ALA A 18 -15.78 0.34 -1.88
N GLU A 19 -15.46 -0.39 -2.96
CA GLU A 19 -16.42 -0.72 -4.02
C GLU A 19 -17.60 -1.53 -3.49
N ARG A 20 -17.35 -2.46 -2.55
CA ARG A 20 -18.38 -3.30 -1.97
C ARG A 20 -19.33 -2.52 -1.05
N VAL A 21 -18.82 -1.62 -0.22
CA VAL A 21 -19.60 -0.95 0.83
C VAL A 21 -20.15 0.41 0.41
N ASP A 22 -19.43 1.13 -0.45
CA ASP A 22 -19.77 2.48 -0.92
C ASP A 22 -20.19 2.54 -2.40
N GLY A 23 -19.94 1.46 -3.14
CA GLY A 23 -20.22 1.38 -4.57
C GLY A 23 -19.09 1.92 -5.46
N PRO A 24 -19.20 1.68 -6.78
CA PRO A 24 -18.12 1.93 -7.73
C PRO A 24 -17.77 3.42 -7.90
N GLU A 25 -18.73 4.33 -7.71
CA GLU A 25 -18.47 5.78 -7.85
C GLU A 25 -17.55 6.30 -6.74
N ARG A 26 -17.74 5.84 -5.50
CA ARG A 26 -16.89 6.19 -4.36
C ARG A 26 -15.53 5.52 -4.45
N ALA A 27 -15.47 4.25 -4.83
CA ALA A 27 -14.21 3.56 -5.07
C ALA A 27 -13.37 4.26 -6.16
N ALA A 28 -14.00 4.70 -7.25
CA ALA A 28 -13.33 5.45 -8.32
C ALA A 28 -12.83 6.83 -7.85
N TYR A 29 -13.56 7.50 -6.94
CA TYR A 29 -13.08 8.73 -6.33
C TYR A 29 -11.83 8.51 -5.49
N ASP A 30 -11.79 7.44 -4.70
CA ASP A 30 -10.60 7.07 -3.94
C ASP A 30 -9.44 6.70 -4.87
N ASP A 31 -9.69 5.91 -5.92
CA ASP A 31 -8.67 5.61 -6.94
C ASP A 31 -8.11 6.88 -7.58
N GLU A 32 -8.96 7.87 -7.83
CA GLU A 32 -8.54 9.17 -8.33
C GLU A 32 -7.67 9.92 -7.31
N LEU A 33 -7.99 9.87 -6.01
CA LEU A 33 -7.12 10.43 -4.96
C LEU A 33 -5.77 9.71 -4.91
N ARG A 34 -5.74 8.39 -5.10
CA ARG A 34 -4.51 7.58 -5.20
C ARG A 34 -3.66 7.99 -6.40
N LEU A 35 -4.29 8.41 -7.51
CA LEU A 35 -3.66 8.81 -8.77
C LEU A 35 -3.23 10.29 -8.83
N ARG A 36 -4.00 11.22 -8.25
CA ARG A 36 -3.88 12.70 -8.43
C ARG A 36 -2.66 13.36 -7.79
N ARG A 37 -1.69 12.57 -7.38
CA ARG A 37 -0.57 12.99 -6.57
C ARG A 37 0.71 13.06 -7.45
N GLY A 38 0.73 14.00 -8.40
CA GLY A 38 1.90 14.33 -9.24
C GLY A 38 2.63 15.58 -8.77
N ALA A 39 3.97 15.52 -8.75
CA ALA A 39 4.94 16.62 -8.60
C ALA A 39 4.58 17.82 -7.68
N ILE A 40 4.70 17.65 -6.35
CA ILE A 40 5.11 18.78 -5.50
C ILE A 40 6.63 18.70 -5.37
N ALA A 41 7.32 19.80 -5.71
CA ALA A 41 8.76 19.90 -5.66
C ALA A 41 9.28 19.54 -4.25
N ARG A 42 9.95 18.39 -4.15
CA ARG A 42 10.65 17.90 -2.96
C ARG A 42 11.79 18.87 -2.63
N GLY A 43 11.54 19.81 -1.72
CA GLY A 43 12.55 20.57 -1.01
C GLY A 43 12.51 20.20 0.47
N PRO A 44 13.65 20.11 1.17
CA PRO A 44 13.63 19.92 2.62
C PRO A 44 12.93 21.12 3.26
N ALA A 45 11.75 20.89 3.84
CA ALA A 45 11.13 21.84 4.75
C ALA A 45 11.88 21.70 6.08
N ALA A 46 13.01 22.39 6.20
CA ALA A 46 13.71 22.46 7.49
C ALA A 46 12.74 23.07 8.52
N ALA A 47 12.60 22.42 9.67
CA ALA A 47 11.84 22.94 10.80
C ALA A 47 12.27 24.39 11.08
N VAL A 48 11.36 25.34 10.88
CA VAL A 48 11.62 26.73 11.28
C VAL A 48 11.40 26.80 12.78
N ALA A 49 12.42 27.21 13.53
CA ALA A 49 12.32 27.34 14.98
C ALA A 49 11.12 28.23 15.36
N GLY A 50 10.13 27.65 16.06
CA GLY A 50 8.88 28.31 16.45
C GLY A 50 7.64 27.84 15.69
N GLU A 51 7.77 26.98 14.68
CA GLU A 51 6.64 26.32 14.01
C GLU A 51 6.12 25.14 14.85
N ALA A 52 4.80 24.92 14.83
CA ALA A 52 4.20 23.81 15.57
C ALA A 52 4.62 22.46 14.96
N ALA A 53 5.04 21.51 15.78
CA ALA A 53 5.46 20.18 15.31
C ALA A 53 4.34 19.44 14.55
N TRP A 54 3.09 19.75 14.89
CA TRP A 54 1.92 19.30 14.17
C TRP A 54 0.77 20.31 14.25
N THR A 55 -0.10 20.29 13.25
CA THR A 55 -1.37 21.03 13.22
C THR A 55 -2.49 20.12 12.73
N VAL A 56 -3.58 20.05 13.50
CA VAL A 56 -4.84 19.43 13.09
C VAL A 56 -5.76 20.51 12.51
N HIS A 57 -6.32 20.25 11.34
CA HIS A 57 -7.26 21.09 10.63
C HIS A 57 -8.63 20.43 10.53
N ASP A 58 -9.67 21.24 10.41
CA ASP A 58 -11.05 20.85 10.16
C ASP A 58 -11.45 21.23 8.73
N ALA A 59 -11.81 20.22 7.91
CA ALA A 59 -12.30 20.44 6.55
C ALA A 59 -13.78 20.88 6.50
N GLY A 60 -14.54 20.74 7.59
CA GLY A 60 -15.94 21.12 7.72
C GLY A 60 -16.84 20.35 6.76
N SER A 61 -16.61 19.04 6.65
CA SER A 61 -17.26 18.10 5.73
C SER A 61 -17.07 18.41 4.24
N ARG A 62 -16.08 19.23 3.89
CA ARG A 62 -15.67 19.50 2.51
C ARG A 62 -14.45 18.65 2.16
N THR A 63 -14.10 18.63 0.87
CA THR A 63 -12.90 17.92 0.37
C THR A 63 -11.72 18.87 0.08
N SER A 64 -11.84 20.14 0.47
CA SER A 64 -10.77 21.14 0.33
C SER A 64 -9.76 21.02 1.46
N LEU A 65 -8.50 20.72 1.13
CA LEU A 65 -7.39 20.57 2.08
C LEU A 65 -6.51 21.83 2.17
N PRO A 66 -5.84 22.09 3.32
CA PRO A 66 -5.96 21.37 4.58
C PRO A 66 -7.21 21.75 5.39
N GLY A 67 -7.98 22.77 4.97
CA GLY A 67 -9.08 23.29 5.78
C GLY A 67 -8.63 24.29 6.84
N THR A 68 -9.42 24.48 7.90
CA THR A 68 -9.18 25.52 8.92
C THR A 68 -8.42 24.94 10.11
N PRO A 69 -7.32 25.56 10.59
CA PRO A 69 -6.61 25.06 11.76
C PRO A 69 -7.53 24.98 12.99
N ALA A 70 -7.59 23.80 13.61
CA ALA A 70 -8.44 23.50 14.76
C ALA A 70 -7.65 23.33 16.06
N ARG A 71 -6.48 22.67 16.01
CA ARG A 71 -5.59 22.48 17.18
C ARG A 71 -4.13 22.37 16.74
N ARG A 72 -3.21 22.97 17.51
CA ARG A 72 -1.74 22.88 17.30
C ARG A 72 -1.02 22.28 18.50
N THR A 73 0.23 21.90 18.29
CA THR A 73 1.13 21.48 19.37
C THR A 73 1.11 22.46 20.55
N GLY A 74 0.82 21.94 21.75
CA GLY A 74 0.80 22.71 23.00
C GLY A 74 -0.50 23.46 23.28
N GLU A 75 -1.45 23.49 22.34
CA GLU A 75 -2.81 23.99 22.60
C GLU A 75 -3.63 22.95 23.38
N PRO A 76 -4.55 23.38 24.27
CA PRO A 76 -5.41 22.47 25.03
C PRO A 76 -6.33 21.66 24.12
N ALA A 77 -6.89 20.58 24.67
CA ALA A 77 -7.96 19.81 24.02
C ALA A 77 -9.17 20.71 23.68
N THR A 78 -9.90 20.31 22.65
CA THR A 78 -11.08 21.01 22.15
C THR A 78 -12.37 20.33 22.67
N ASP A 79 -13.53 20.72 22.14
CA ASP A 79 -14.78 19.98 22.35
C ASP A 79 -15.08 19.00 21.18
N ASP A 80 -14.14 18.86 20.24
CA ASP A 80 -14.23 17.98 19.08
C ASP A 80 -13.36 16.73 19.27
N VAL A 81 -14.02 15.58 19.35
CA VAL A 81 -13.35 14.30 19.61
C VAL A 81 -12.42 13.87 18.49
N ALA A 82 -12.74 14.14 17.22
CA ALA A 82 -11.89 13.74 16.10
C ALA A 82 -10.62 14.59 16.06
N VAL A 83 -10.75 15.90 16.33
CA VAL A 83 -9.61 16.80 16.45
C VAL A 83 -8.68 16.36 17.58
N ASP A 84 -9.24 15.99 18.73
CA ASP A 84 -8.46 15.61 19.90
C ASP A 84 -7.80 14.23 19.75
N GLU A 85 -8.51 13.26 19.19
CA GLU A 85 -7.94 11.94 18.85
C GLU A 85 -6.80 12.08 17.84
N ALA A 86 -6.96 12.88 16.78
CA ALA A 86 -5.90 13.11 15.80
C ALA A 86 -4.67 13.79 16.42
N ALA A 87 -4.89 14.80 17.27
CA ALA A 87 -3.82 15.52 17.97
C ALA A 87 -3.04 14.63 18.94
N ASP A 88 -3.75 13.84 19.75
CA ASP A 88 -3.11 12.96 20.73
C ASP A 88 -2.42 11.78 20.02
N GLY A 89 -3.03 11.25 18.96
CA GLY A 89 -2.46 10.19 18.12
C GLY A 89 -1.18 10.60 17.40
N ILE A 90 -1.13 11.79 16.80
CA ILE A 90 0.11 12.26 16.14
C ILE A 90 1.20 12.57 17.15
N ALA A 91 0.86 13.14 18.30
CA ALA A 91 1.83 13.39 19.37
C ALA A 91 2.46 12.07 19.86
N ALA A 92 1.64 11.03 20.06
CA ALA A 92 2.11 9.70 20.44
C ALA A 92 2.96 9.02 19.36
N THR A 93 2.55 9.16 18.09
CA THR A 93 3.28 8.62 16.93
C THR A 93 4.67 9.26 16.81
N LEU A 94 4.74 10.59 16.84
CA LEU A 94 6.01 11.32 16.79
C LEU A 94 6.92 10.96 17.97
N ALA A 95 6.35 10.85 19.18
CA ALA A 95 7.09 10.41 20.35
C ALA A 95 7.67 9.00 20.16
N MET A 96 6.89 8.05 19.61
CA MET A 96 7.38 6.69 19.35
C MET A 96 8.57 6.66 18.37
N PHE A 97 8.48 7.41 17.27
CA PHE A 97 9.57 7.47 16.29
C PHE A 97 10.81 8.17 16.87
N ALA A 98 10.63 9.24 17.66
CA ALA A 98 11.74 9.98 18.25
C ALA A 98 12.43 9.23 19.39
N GLU A 99 11.68 8.69 20.33
CA GLU A 99 12.22 8.11 21.58
C GLU A 99 12.79 6.71 21.35
N GLU A 100 12.10 5.85 20.58
CA GLU A 100 12.52 4.46 20.39
C GLU A 100 13.39 4.24 19.16
N LEU A 101 13.19 5.04 18.10
CA LEU A 101 13.89 4.89 16.81
C LEU A 101 14.87 6.04 16.49
N GLY A 102 14.88 7.11 17.28
CA GLY A 102 15.77 8.26 17.05
C GLY A 102 15.45 9.06 15.78
N ARG A 103 14.22 8.92 15.24
CA ARG A 103 13.79 9.60 14.02
C ARG A 103 13.03 10.89 14.35
N ASP A 104 13.48 12.01 13.78
CA ASP A 104 12.81 13.30 13.92
C ASP A 104 11.77 13.51 12.81
N SER A 105 10.48 13.28 13.12
CA SER A 105 9.34 13.34 12.19
C SER A 105 9.41 12.35 11.01
N HIS A 106 8.49 12.50 10.05
CA HIS A 106 8.33 11.59 8.91
C HIS A 106 9.49 11.69 7.92
N ASP A 107 10.20 12.81 7.83
CA ASP A 107 11.34 13.03 6.93
C ASP A 107 12.70 12.77 7.58
N GLY A 108 12.74 12.59 8.91
CA GLY A 108 13.97 12.45 9.68
C GLY A 108 14.71 13.78 9.93
N ALA A 109 14.10 14.92 9.59
CA ALA A 109 14.67 16.26 9.75
C ALA A 109 13.70 17.25 10.44
N GLY A 110 12.67 16.73 11.11
CA GLY A 110 11.76 17.51 11.93
C GLY A 110 10.67 18.24 11.16
N ALA A 111 10.32 17.80 9.95
CA ALA A 111 9.24 18.43 9.19
C ALA A 111 7.93 18.48 10.00
N PRO A 112 7.22 19.63 10.06
CA PRO A 112 5.91 19.72 10.67
C PRO A 112 4.90 18.75 10.03
N VAL A 113 4.01 18.18 10.83
CA VAL A 113 2.95 17.29 10.35
C VAL A 113 1.62 18.01 10.26
N SER A 114 1.01 18.04 9.09
CA SER A 114 -0.37 18.50 8.90
C SER A 114 -1.33 17.31 8.94
N LEU A 115 -2.47 17.46 9.60
CA LEU A 115 -3.56 16.49 9.62
C LEU A 115 -4.87 17.22 9.35
N THR A 116 -5.78 16.60 8.60
CA THR A 116 -7.12 17.11 8.35
C THR A 116 -8.17 16.09 8.77
N VAL A 117 -9.11 16.49 9.63
CA VAL A 117 -10.28 15.71 10.03
C VAL A 117 -11.55 16.26 9.38
N HIS A 118 -12.67 15.54 9.53
CA HIS A 118 -13.96 15.85 8.91
C HIS A 118 -13.89 16.01 7.40
N TYR A 119 -13.06 15.18 6.76
CA TYR A 119 -12.90 15.20 5.31
C TYR A 119 -14.12 14.59 4.61
N GLY A 120 -14.76 15.38 3.75
CA GLY A 120 -15.95 14.95 3.02
C GLY A 120 -17.17 14.67 3.92
N THR A 121 -18.21 14.11 3.33
CA THR A 121 -19.42 13.67 4.04
C THR A 121 -19.51 12.15 3.92
N ASP A 122 -19.71 11.48 5.06
CA ASP A 122 -19.76 10.01 5.17
C ASP A 122 -18.57 9.35 4.48
N TYR A 123 -17.37 9.92 4.65
CA TYR A 123 -16.17 9.45 3.97
C TYR A 123 -15.57 8.27 4.73
N ASN A 124 -15.61 7.11 4.09
CA ASN A 124 -15.17 5.83 4.65
C ASN A 124 -13.69 5.55 4.34
N ASN A 125 -12.80 6.51 4.59
CA ASN A 125 -11.37 6.29 4.40
C ASN A 125 -10.47 7.24 5.21
N ALA A 126 -9.20 6.88 5.28
CA ALA A 126 -8.10 7.74 5.70
C ALA A 126 -6.93 7.56 4.75
N PHE A 127 -6.08 8.59 4.63
CA PHE A 127 -4.90 8.53 3.77
C PHE A 127 -3.86 9.57 4.19
N TRP A 128 -2.58 9.23 4.09
CA TRP A 128 -1.53 10.22 3.77
C TRP A 128 -1.88 10.84 2.41
N ASP A 129 -1.57 12.11 2.14
CA ASP A 129 -1.71 12.77 0.81
C ASP A 129 -0.36 13.20 0.16
N GLY A 130 0.76 12.89 0.82
CA GLY A 130 2.12 13.25 0.37
C GLY A 130 2.62 14.52 1.04
N THR A 131 1.71 15.22 1.72
CA THR A 131 1.96 16.44 2.47
C THR A 131 1.27 16.45 3.84
N GLN A 132 0.13 15.77 3.99
CA GLN A 132 -0.65 15.73 5.22
C GLN A 132 -1.39 14.39 5.39
N LEU A 133 -1.84 14.11 6.60
CA LEU A 133 -2.74 13.00 6.90
C LEU A 133 -4.20 13.49 6.78
N VAL A 134 -5.11 12.66 6.26
CA VAL A 134 -6.52 13.02 6.04
C VAL A 134 -7.42 11.91 6.56
N PHE A 135 -8.45 12.28 7.33
CA PHE A 135 -9.36 11.34 7.99
C PHE A 135 -10.81 11.70 7.72
N GLY A 136 -11.58 10.70 7.28
CA GLY A 136 -13.03 10.76 7.21
C GLY A 136 -13.71 10.41 8.54
N ASP A 137 -14.98 10.81 8.64
CA ASP A 137 -15.82 10.55 9.81
C ASP A 137 -16.54 9.19 9.76
N GLY A 138 -16.40 8.44 8.66
CA GLY A 138 -17.18 7.23 8.41
C GLY A 138 -18.67 7.54 8.13
N ASP A 139 -19.42 6.53 7.73
CA ASP A 139 -20.86 6.62 7.41
C ASP A 139 -21.77 6.35 8.63
N GLY A 140 -21.19 6.02 9.79
CA GLY A 140 -21.91 5.67 11.01
C GLY A 140 -22.75 4.39 10.91
N ARG A 141 -22.55 3.60 9.85
CA ARG A 141 -23.31 2.39 9.54
C ARG A 141 -22.39 1.17 9.39
N ILE A 142 -21.37 1.28 8.54
CA ILE A 142 -20.28 0.32 8.40
C ILE A 142 -19.09 0.78 9.20
N PHE A 143 -18.68 2.03 8.97
CA PHE A 143 -17.47 2.60 9.58
C PHE A 143 -17.82 3.70 10.58
N GLU A 144 -17.04 3.71 11.64
CA GLU A 144 -16.90 4.82 12.57
C GLU A 144 -15.84 5.81 12.04
N ARG A 145 -15.65 6.94 12.72
CA ARG A 145 -14.57 7.89 12.40
C ARG A 145 -13.18 7.25 12.41
N PHE A 146 -12.36 7.64 11.45
CA PHE A 146 -11.04 7.04 11.21
C PHE A 146 -9.95 7.54 12.17
N THR A 147 -10.25 8.51 13.04
CA THR A 147 -9.35 8.97 14.11
C THR A 147 -9.41 8.10 15.37
N LYS A 148 -10.48 7.31 15.54
CA LYS A 148 -10.75 6.56 16.78
C LYS A 148 -9.74 5.43 17.01
N PRO A 149 -9.41 4.58 16.02
CA PRO A 149 -8.31 3.63 16.15
C PRO A 149 -6.99 4.36 15.90
N VAL A 150 -6.18 4.53 16.95
CA VAL A 150 -4.90 5.27 16.87
C VAL A 150 -3.90 4.62 15.90
N ASP A 151 -4.03 3.32 15.66
CA ASP A 151 -3.25 2.54 14.72
C ASP A 151 -3.55 2.92 13.26
N VAL A 152 -4.75 3.40 12.91
CA VAL A 152 -5.04 3.96 11.58
C VAL A 152 -4.18 5.20 11.31
N LEU A 153 -4.11 6.14 12.27
CA LEU A 153 -3.27 7.34 12.13
C LEU A 153 -1.80 6.98 12.01
N ALA A 154 -1.32 6.04 12.82
CA ALA A 154 0.07 5.60 12.79
C ALA A 154 0.43 4.86 11.49
N HIS A 155 -0.51 4.10 10.93
CA HIS A 155 -0.37 3.48 9.61
C HIS A 155 -0.18 4.56 8.53
N GLU A 156 -1.05 5.57 8.49
CA GLU A 156 -0.93 6.65 7.51
C GLU A 156 0.37 7.46 7.68
N PHE A 157 0.80 7.72 8.92
CA PHE A 157 2.08 8.36 9.18
C PHE A 157 3.27 7.50 8.74
N ALA A 158 3.18 6.19 8.90
CA ALA A 158 4.24 5.28 8.49
C ALA A 158 4.44 5.26 6.97
N HIS A 159 3.39 5.46 6.15
CA HIS A 159 3.57 5.70 4.72
C HIS A 159 4.45 6.92 4.42
N ALA A 160 4.31 8.00 5.18
CA ALA A 160 5.18 9.18 5.04
C ALA A 160 6.64 8.85 5.40
N VAL A 161 6.87 7.99 6.40
CA VAL A 161 8.21 7.50 6.76
C VAL A 161 8.79 6.62 5.65
N ILE A 162 7.99 5.71 5.07
CA ILE A 162 8.40 4.82 3.97
C ILE A 162 8.82 5.66 2.74
N GLU A 163 8.04 6.69 2.40
CA GLU A 163 8.35 7.63 1.30
C GLU A 163 9.69 8.35 1.49
N HIS A 164 10.09 8.61 2.73
CA HIS A 164 11.36 9.29 3.09
C HIS A 164 12.47 8.32 3.50
N THR A 165 12.32 7.02 3.23
CA THR A 165 13.33 5.99 3.49
C THR A 165 13.54 5.10 2.26
N ALA A 166 12.95 3.89 2.23
CA ALA A 166 13.11 2.94 1.13
C ALA A 166 12.29 3.31 -0.12
N ASP A 167 11.31 4.22 0.01
CA ASP A 167 10.43 4.68 -1.07
C ASP A 167 9.79 3.50 -1.83
N LEU A 168 9.29 2.51 -1.06
CA LEU A 168 8.75 1.27 -1.59
C LEU A 168 7.64 1.55 -2.60
N THR A 169 7.86 1.09 -3.84
CA THR A 169 6.90 1.25 -4.95
C THR A 169 5.61 0.56 -4.58
N TYR A 170 4.50 1.29 -4.67
CA TYR A 170 3.18 0.82 -4.24
C TYR A 170 2.52 -0.12 -5.26
N ARG A 171 3.18 -1.28 -5.48
CA ARG A 171 2.76 -2.30 -6.44
C ARG A 171 3.32 -3.67 -6.08
N GLY A 172 2.52 -4.73 -6.27
CA GLY A 172 2.96 -6.12 -6.03
C GLY A 172 3.59 -6.31 -4.65
N GLN A 173 4.72 -7.02 -4.58
CA GLN A 173 5.40 -7.30 -3.30
C GLN A 173 5.96 -6.04 -2.63
N SER A 174 6.51 -5.07 -3.37
CA SER A 174 7.00 -3.83 -2.74
C SER A 174 5.85 -3.00 -2.16
N GLY A 175 4.67 -3.03 -2.79
CA GLY A 175 3.47 -2.39 -2.26
C GLY A 175 2.90 -3.13 -1.05
N ALA A 176 2.89 -4.47 -1.07
CA ALA A 176 2.52 -5.28 0.09
C ALA A 176 3.48 -5.10 1.27
N LEU A 177 4.78 -4.86 1.02
CA LEU A 177 5.73 -4.45 2.04
C LEU A 177 5.45 -3.03 2.54
N ASN A 178 5.06 -2.11 1.67
CA ASN A 178 4.69 -0.75 2.06
C ASN A 178 3.52 -0.77 3.06
N GLU A 179 2.44 -1.48 2.72
CA GLU A 179 1.29 -1.74 3.60
C GLU A 179 1.70 -2.43 4.90
N SER A 180 2.50 -3.47 4.81
CA SER A 180 2.89 -4.24 5.98
C SER A 180 3.76 -3.44 6.95
N VAL A 181 4.72 -2.67 6.44
CA VAL A 181 5.55 -1.79 7.29
C VAL A 181 4.69 -0.71 7.96
N ALA A 182 3.64 -0.23 7.29
CA ALA A 182 2.68 0.68 7.91
C ALA A 182 1.92 0.01 9.07
N ASP A 183 1.40 -1.20 8.87
CA ASP A 183 0.75 -2.02 9.91
C ASP A 183 1.70 -2.34 11.08
N VAL A 184 2.97 -2.61 10.80
CA VAL A 184 4.03 -2.88 11.79
C VAL A 184 4.16 -1.72 12.78
N PHE A 185 4.32 -0.50 12.29
CA PHE A 185 4.48 0.66 13.17
C PHE A 185 3.17 1.08 13.82
N ALA A 186 2.03 0.84 13.15
CA ALA A 186 0.71 1.00 13.73
C ALA A 186 0.49 0.11 14.97
N SER A 187 0.76 -1.20 14.83
CA SER A 187 0.66 -2.15 15.94
C SER A 187 1.65 -1.84 17.06
N CYS A 188 2.88 -1.44 16.71
CA CYS A 188 3.88 -1.00 17.68
C CYS A 188 3.39 0.18 18.53
N LEU A 189 2.76 1.19 17.91
CA LEU A 189 2.23 2.34 18.64
C LEU A 189 1.11 1.92 19.58
N LYS A 190 0.16 1.12 19.09
CA LYS A 190 -0.96 0.63 19.90
C LYS A 190 -0.46 -0.11 21.14
N GLN A 191 0.47 -1.06 20.96
CA GLN A 191 1.07 -1.83 22.06
C GLN A 191 1.82 -0.91 23.03
N ARG A 192 2.58 0.06 22.52
CA ARG A 192 3.30 1.05 23.34
C ARG A 192 2.35 1.86 24.22
N LEU A 193 1.24 2.35 23.67
CA LEU A 193 0.24 3.12 24.41
C LEU A 193 -0.49 2.29 25.47
N LEU A 194 -0.68 0.99 25.20
CA LEU A 194 -1.27 0.04 26.14
C LEU A 194 -0.26 -0.53 27.16
N GLY A 195 1.03 -0.22 27.00
CA GLY A 195 2.10 -0.77 27.84
C GLY A 195 2.29 -2.28 27.69
N GLN A 196 1.92 -2.83 26.52
CA GLN A 196 1.96 -4.27 26.23
C GLN A 196 3.34 -4.73 25.76
N GLU A 197 3.69 -5.94 26.15
CA GLU A 197 4.78 -6.70 25.53
C GLU A 197 4.29 -7.33 24.21
N ALA A 198 5.20 -7.70 23.31
CA ALA A 198 4.84 -8.26 21.99
C ALA A 198 3.95 -9.52 22.08
N GLY A 199 4.12 -10.34 23.12
CA GLY A 199 3.30 -11.52 23.35
C GLY A 199 1.87 -11.24 23.82
N GLU A 200 1.56 -9.99 24.20
CA GLU A 200 0.25 -9.57 24.73
C GLU A 200 -0.56 -8.75 23.72
N GLY A 201 0.07 -8.28 22.63
CA GLY A 201 -0.60 -7.51 21.59
C GLY A 201 -1.72 -8.31 20.93
N ASP A 202 -2.82 -7.64 20.61
CA ASP A 202 -3.94 -8.22 19.84
C ASP A 202 -3.57 -8.48 18.38
N TRP A 203 -2.57 -7.75 17.85
CA TRP A 203 -2.12 -7.81 16.46
C TRP A 203 -3.20 -7.46 15.43
N LEU A 204 -4.24 -6.75 15.87
CA LEU A 204 -5.33 -6.26 15.06
C LEU A 204 -5.06 -4.83 14.58
N ILE A 205 -5.36 -4.56 13.30
CA ILE A 205 -5.21 -3.23 12.70
C ILE A 205 -6.60 -2.64 12.42
N GLY A 206 -6.87 -1.47 13.00
CA GLY A 206 -8.17 -0.80 12.91
C GLY A 206 -9.22 -1.44 13.82
N GLU A 207 -8.83 -1.94 15.00
CA GLU A 207 -9.80 -2.43 15.99
C GLU A 207 -10.75 -1.30 16.40
N GLY A 208 -12.05 -1.54 16.28
CA GLY A 208 -13.09 -0.53 16.58
C GLY A 208 -13.37 0.47 15.47
N ILE A 209 -12.79 0.29 14.27
CA ILE A 209 -13.13 1.07 13.07
C ILE A 209 -14.50 0.73 12.51
N PHE A 210 -14.94 -0.52 12.67
CA PHE A 210 -16.26 -0.95 12.26
C PHE A 210 -17.29 -0.61 13.33
N MET A 211 -18.51 -0.29 12.89
CA MET A 211 -19.65 -0.15 13.80
C MET A 211 -19.96 -1.48 14.49
N PRO A 212 -20.46 -1.49 15.74
CA PRO A 212 -20.75 -2.73 16.48
C PRO A 212 -21.75 -3.69 15.82
N THR A 213 -22.46 -3.23 14.79
CA THR A 213 -23.39 -4.02 13.98
C THR A 213 -22.72 -4.87 12.91
N VAL A 214 -21.46 -4.59 12.57
CA VAL A 214 -20.67 -5.35 11.60
C VAL A 214 -19.92 -6.47 12.31
N GLN A 215 -19.94 -7.68 11.74
CA GLN A 215 -19.23 -8.85 12.26
C GLN A 215 -17.73 -8.81 11.93
N ALA A 216 -17.03 -7.84 12.52
CA ALA A 216 -15.61 -7.61 12.32
C ALA A 216 -14.91 -7.32 13.66
N ARG A 217 -13.73 -7.89 13.88
CA ARG A 217 -12.85 -7.52 15.01
C ARG A 217 -12.02 -6.28 14.67
N ALA A 218 -11.54 -6.22 13.43
CA ALA A 218 -10.68 -5.18 12.90
C ALA A 218 -10.66 -5.27 11.36
N LEU A 219 -9.89 -4.42 10.69
CA LEU A 219 -9.71 -4.48 9.24
C LEU A 219 -8.73 -5.59 8.83
N ARG A 220 -7.67 -5.79 9.61
CA ARG A 220 -6.64 -6.83 9.36
C ARG A 220 -6.20 -7.48 10.68
N ASP A 221 -5.74 -8.72 10.60
CA ASP A 221 -5.16 -9.48 11.71
C ASP A 221 -3.75 -9.92 11.31
N MET A 222 -2.73 -9.31 11.92
CA MET A 222 -1.33 -9.60 11.59
C MET A 222 -0.90 -11.00 12.05
N ALA A 223 -1.50 -11.54 13.11
CA ALA A 223 -1.16 -12.87 13.64
C ALA A 223 -1.82 -13.99 12.82
N ALA A 224 -3.04 -13.75 12.34
CA ALA A 224 -3.83 -14.67 11.54
C ALA A 224 -4.52 -13.95 10.36
N PRO A 225 -3.77 -13.57 9.30
CA PRO A 225 -4.34 -12.93 8.12
C PRO A 225 -5.49 -13.75 7.51
N GLY A 226 -6.56 -13.09 7.07
CA GLY A 226 -7.76 -13.73 6.54
C GLY A 226 -8.81 -14.07 7.61
N THR A 227 -8.66 -13.56 8.83
CA THR A 227 -9.56 -13.87 9.96
C THR A 227 -10.09 -12.63 10.71
N ALA A 228 -9.81 -11.43 10.22
CA ALA A 228 -10.19 -10.20 10.92
C ALA A 228 -11.72 -9.99 10.95
N TYR A 229 -12.42 -10.40 9.90
CA TYR A 229 -13.86 -10.26 9.76
C TYR A 229 -14.47 -11.31 8.82
N ASP A 230 -15.76 -11.61 9.05
CA ASP A 230 -16.63 -12.42 8.19
C ASP A 230 -18.07 -11.95 8.39
N ASP A 231 -18.49 -11.00 7.56
CA ASP A 231 -19.76 -10.31 7.68
C ASP A 231 -20.57 -10.41 6.36
N PRO A 232 -21.90 -10.60 6.41
CA PRO A 232 -22.72 -10.71 5.20
C PRO A 232 -22.65 -9.49 4.27
N GLU A 233 -22.52 -8.29 4.84
CA GLU A 233 -22.48 -7.03 4.10
C GLU A 233 -21.06 -6.70 3.67
N VAL A 234 -20.09 -6.74 4.58
CA VAL A 234 -18.68 -6.38 4.32
C VAL A 234 -17.89 -7.50 3.61
N GLY A 235 -18.35 -8.75 3.70
CA GLY A 235 -17.64 -9.93 3.17
C GLY A 235 -16.71 -10.56 4.20
N ALA A 236 -15.85 -11.46 3.75
CA ALA A 236 -14.80 -12.07 4.56
C ALA A 236 -13.44 -11.45 4.25
N ASP A 237 -12.56 -11.44 5.25
CA ASP A 237 -11.17 -10.98 5.12
C ASP A 237 -10.41 -11.80 4.05
N PRO A 238 -10.00 -11.19 2.92
CA PRO A 238 -9.36 -11.91 1.82
C PRO A 238 -7.84 -12.02 1.96
N GLN A 239 -7.24 -11.52 3.05
CA GLN A 239 -5.79 -11.52 3.20
C GLN A 239 -5.20 -12.93 3.28
N VAL A 240 -4.02 -13.10 2.69
CA VAL A 240 -3.24 -14.34 2.76
C VAL A 240 -2.04 -14.16 3.68
N GLY A 241 -1.68 -15.21 4.41
CA GLY A 241 -0.61 -15.20 5.41
C GLY A 241 0.60 -16.08 5.10
N HIS A 242 0.63 -16.73 3.93
CA HIS A 242 1.74 -17.59 3.49
C HIS A 242 1.98 -17.46 1.98
N MET A 243 3.24 -17.61 1.53
CA MET A 243 3.62 -17.49 0.12
C MET A 243 2.96 -18.51 -0.82
N ASP A 244 2.57 -19.69 -0.30
CA ASP A 244 1.84 -20.70 -1.07
C ASP A 244 0.46 -20.19 -1.54
N ASP A 245 -0.11 -19.24 -0.80
CA ASP A 245 -1.42 -18.64 -1.09
C ASP A 245 -1.30 -17.27 -1.77
N TYR A 246 -0.08 -16.86 -2.17
CA TYR A 246 0.16 -15.54 -2.75
C TYR A 246 -0.80 -15.24 -3.92
N VAL A 247 -1.49 -14.10 -3.82
CA VAL A 247 -2.51 -13.70 -4.80
C VAL A 247 -1.83 -12.93 -5.94
N VAL A 248 -1.79 -13.53 -7.13
CA VAL A 248 -1.37 -12.88 -8.37
C VAL A 248 -2.58 -12.17 -8.99
N THR A 249 -2.60 -10.85 -8.96
CA THR A 249 -3.68 -10.02 -9.51
C THR A 249 -3.14 -8.70 -10.07
N THR A 250 -3.97 -7.93 -10.75
CA THR A 250 -3.70 -6.52 -11.12
C THR A 250 -4.58 -5.54 -10.35
N SER A 251 -5.69 -6.01 -9.78
CA SER A 251 -6.49 -5.24 -8.84
C SER A 251 -5.66 -4.88 -7.62
N ASP A 252 -6.06 -3.84 -6.90
CA ASP A 252 -5.40 -3.48 -5.64
C ASP A 252 -3.87 -3.32 -5.83
N ASN A 253 -3.46 -2.68 -6.92
CA ASN A 253 -2.06 -2.46 -7.30
C ASN A 253 -1.22 -3.75 -7.34
N GLY A 254 -1.81 -4.89 -7.69
CA GLY A 254 -1.12 -6.17 -7.62
C GLY A 254 -1.29 -6.89 -6.28
N GLY A 255 -2.41 -6.64 -5.60
CA GLY A 255 -2.77 -7.26 -4.33
C GLY A 255 -1.94 -6.77 -3.17
N VAL A 256 -1.68 -5.46 -3.07
CA VAL A 256 -0.85 -4.89 -1.99
C VAL A 256 -1.49 -5.12 -0.63
N HIS A 257 -2.81 -4.94 -0.49
CA HIS A 257 -3.53 -5.22 0.75
C HIS A 257 -3.84 -6.71 0.90
N LEU A 258 -4.01 -7.44 -0.20
CA LEU A 258 -4.25 -8.90 -0.17
C LEU A 258 -3.03 -9.67 0.36
N ASN A 259 -1.84 -9.30 -0.09
CA ASN A 259 -0.59 -10.01 0.18
C ASN A 259 0.20 -9.43 1.37
N SER A 260 -0.17 -8.28 1.94
CA SER A 260 0.52 -7.70 3.11
C SER A 260 0.38 -8.55 4.37
N GLY A 261 -0.58 -9.46 4.42
CA GLY A 261 -0.71 -10.46 5.49
C GLY A 261 0.53 -11.36 5.65
N ILE A 262 1.24 -11.67 4.56
CA ILE A 262 2.46 -12.50 4.57
C ILE A 262 3.58 -11.83 5.41
N PRO A 263 4.05 -10.62 5.06
CA PRO A 263 5.04 -9.90 5.87
C PRO A 263 4.50 -9.43 7.23
N ASN A 264 3.19 -9.18 7.39
CA ASN A 264 2.59 -8.88 8.71
C ASN A 264 2.77 -10.05 9.68
N LYS A 265 2.47 -11.27 9.22
CA LYS A 265 2.64 -12.48 10.03
C LYS A 265 4.11 -12.77 10.31
N ALA A 266 5.01 -12.51 9.36
CA ALA A 266 6.45 -12.60 9.61
C ALA A 266 6.90 -11.64 10.72
N PHE A 267 6.45 -10.38 10.70
CA PHE A 267 6.77 -9.43 11.77
C PHE A 267 6.19 -9.89 13.12
N GLN A 268 4.94 -10.31 13.16
CA GLN A 268 4.29 -10.75 14.38
C GLN A 268 5.06 -11.92 15.04
N LEU A 269 5.42 -12.93 14.24
CA LEU A 269 6.22 -14.07 14.68
C LEU A 269 7.60 -13.64 15.18
N ALA A 270 8.27 -12.73 14.46
CA ALA A 270 9.56 -12.19 14.85
C ALA A 270 9.46 -11.38 16.16
N ALA A 271 8.45 -10.53 16.32
CA ALA A 271 8.25 -9.71 17.52
C ALA A 271 8.02 -10.58 18.76
N VAL A 272 7.17 -11.60 18.65
CA VAL A 272 6.95 -12.55 19.76
C VAL A 272 8.22 -13.34 20.09
N ALA A 273 8.99 -13.77 19.09
CA ALA A 273 10.22 -14.53 19.30
C ALA A 273 11.39 -13.70 19.84
N VAL A 274 11.51 -12.43 19.41
CA VAL A 274 12.46 -11.46 19.97
C VAL A 274 12.07 -11.13 21.42
N GLY A 275 10.77 -11.04 21.70
CA GLY A 275 10.24 -10.70 23.01
C GLY A 275 10.42 -9.22 23.36
N GLY A 276 10.03 -8.85 24.57
CA GLY A 276 10.00 -7.45 24.97
C GLY A 276 8.88 -6.67 24.25
N ARG A 277 8.96 -5.34 24.32
CA ARG A 277 8.07 -4.44 23.58
C ARG A 277 8.39 -4.50 22.10
N ALA A 278 7.37 -4.65 21.26
CA ALA A 278 7.54 -4.81 19.81
C ALA A 278 8.40 -3.69 19.20
N ILE A 279 8.16 -2.42 19.57
CA ILE A 279 8.92 -1.28 19.03
C ILE A 279 10.40 -1.27 19.43
N GLU A 280 10.74 -1.73 20.64
CA GLU A 280 12.12 -1.74 21.16
C GLU A 280 12.93 -2.93 20.62
N GLY A 281 12.24 -4.03 20.28
CA GLY A 281 12.80 -5.26 19.72
C GLY A 281 12.67 -5.32 18.20
N ALA A 282 11.73 -6.13 17.69
CA ALA A 282 11.57 -6.36 16.25
C ALA A 282 11.27 -5.08 15.46
N GLY A 283 10.58 -4.09 16.04
CA GLY A 283 10.32 -2.79 15.42
C GLY A 283 11.60 -2.02 15.09
N ARG A 284 12.63 -2.07 15.95
CA ARG A 284 13.96 -1.51 15.65
C ARG A 284 14.64 -2.24 14.49
N ILE A 285 14.50 -3.57 14.43
CA ILE A 285 15.07 -4.39 13.36
C ILE A 285 14.43 -4.03 12.01
N TRP A 286 13.09 -3.96 11.96
CA TRP A 286 12.35 -3.55 10.77
C TRP A 286 12.68 -2.12 10.35
N TYR A 287 12.76 -1.19 11.31
CA TYR A 287 13.15 0.19 11.03
C TYR A 287 14.58 0.29 10.47
N ALA A 288 15.54 -0.42 11.05
CA ALA A 288 16.91 -0.44 10.57
C ALA A 288 17.03 -1.02 9.14
N ALA A 289 16.25 -2.05 8.82
CA ALA A 289 16.17 -2.58 7.46
C ALA A 289 15.59 -1.54 6.48
N LEU A 290 14.47 -0.92 6.84
CA LEU A 290 13.79 0.09 6.02
C LEU A 290 14.65 1.34 5.78
N ALA A 291 15.29 1.87 6.83
CA ALA A 291 16.05 3.12 6.78
C ALA A 291 17.54 2.92 6.44
N GLY A 292 18.03 1.68 6.38
CA GLY A 292 19.45 1.35 6.21
C GLY A 292 20.00 1.57 4.80
N GLY A 293 19.13 1.75 3.80
CA GLY A 293 19.52 2.02 2.40
C GLY A 293 19.75 0.79 1.53
N ASP A 294 19.69 -0.42 2.10
CA ASP A 294 19.86 -1.68 1.36
C ASP A 294 18.55 -2.19 0.71
N VAL A 295 17.41 -1.61 1.08
CA VAL A 295 16.09 -1.95 0.53
C VAL A 295 15.77 -1.01 -0.64
N PRO A 296 15.79 -1.48 -1.90
CA PRO A 296 15.42 -0.66 -3.04
C PRO A 296 13.90 -0.43 -3.10
N PRO A 297 13.42 0.61 -3.82
CA PRO A 297 11.99 0.87 -4.03
C PRO A 297 11.19 -0.34 -4.53
N GLY A 298 11.78 -1.16 -5.42
CA GLY A 298 11.15 -2.36 -5.98
C GLY A 298 11.43 -3.65 -5.21
N ALA A 299 11.80 -3.57 -3.93
CA ALA A 299 12.15 -4.74 -3.14
C ALA A 299 11.01 -5.77 -3.09
N ASP A 300 11.37 -7.04 -3.28
CA ASP A 300 10.50 -8.18 -3.04
C ASP A 300 10.60 -8.65 -1.58
N PHE A 301 9.74 -9.60 -1.18
CA PHE A 301 9.72 -10.13 0.18
C PHE A 301 11.05 -10.76 0.58
N ALA A 302 11.72 -11.47 -0.33
CA ALA A 302 13.00 -12.12 -0.05
C ALA A 302 14.12 -11.11 0.23
N THR A 303 14.13 -10.00 -0.52
CA THR A 303 15.08 -8.89 -0.37
C THR A 303 14.86 -8.18 0.97
N PHE A 304 13.62 -7.84 1.31
CA PHE A 304 13.32 -7.20 2.59
C PHE A 304 13.58 -8.15 3.77
N ALA A 305 13.26 -9.44 3.63
CA ALA A 305 13.59 -10.47 4.62
C ALA A 305 15.09 -10.56 4.89
N ALA A 306 15.94 -10.49 3.86
CA ALA A 306 17.38 -10.47 4.06
C ALA A 306 17.87 -9.19 4.75
N ALA A 307 17.30 -8.03 4.43
CA ALA A 307 17.62 -6.77 5.10
C ALA A 307 17.27 -6.82 6.60
N THR A 308 16.09 -7.35 6.97
CA THR A 308 15.70 -7.52 8.38
C THR A 308 16.62 -8.50 9.12
N VAL A 309 16.99 -9.62 8.50
CA VAL A 309 17.94 -10.58 9.07
C VAL A 309 19.33 -9.94 9.28
N ALA A 310 19.79 -9.13 8.32
CA ALA A 310 21.07 -8.42 8.43
C ALA A 310 21.05 -7.38 9.57
N ALA A 311 19.92 -6.70 9.77
CA ALA A 311 19.73 -5.72 10.83
C ALA A 311 19.53 -6.35 12.23
N ALA A 312 19.18 -7.63 12.30
CA ALA A 312 18.71 -8.27 13.53
C ALA A 312 19.78 -8.58 14.58
N GLY A 313 21.08 -8.53 14.23
CA GLY A 313 22.16 -8.82 15.16
C GLY A 313 22.02 -10.21 15.80
N GLU A 314 21.93 -10.29 17.13
CA GLU A 314 21.76 -11.57 17.85
C GLU A 314 20.42 -12.25 17.57
N HIS A 315 19.42 -11.53 17.07
CA HIS A 315 18.10 -12.05 16.73
C HIS A 315 17.99 -12.57 15.28
N ALA A 316 19.09 -12.61 14.52
CA ALA A 316 19.07 -12.98 13.11
C ALA A 316 18.41 -14.34 12.82
N GLU A 317 18.64 -15.34 13.68
CA GLU A 317 18.06 -16.67 13.48
C GLU A 317 16.55 -16.71 13.74
N VAL A 318 16.04 -16.00 14.76
CA VAL A 318 14.59 -15.96 15.02
C VAL A 318 13.84 -15.14 13.96
N VAL A 319 14.45 -14.07 13.45
CA VAL A 319 13.90 -13.28 12.34
C VAL A 319 13.87 -14.12 11.05
N ARG A 320 14.94 -14.88 10.78
CA ARG A 320 14.99 -15.81 9.63
C ARG A 320 13.89 -16.87 9.73
N GLU A 321 13.70 -17.47 10.90
CA GLU A 321 12.67 -18.48 11.13
C GLU A 321 11.26 -17.91 10.97
N ALA A 322 11.02 -16.66 11.40
CA ALA A 322 9.74 -16.00 11.22
C ALA A 322 9.37 -15.82 9.74
N TRP A 323 10.33 -15.41 8.89
CA TRP A 323 10.14 -15.36 7.44
C TRP A 323 9.92 -16.75 6.82
N ALA A 324 10.68 -17.75 7.28
CA ALA A 324 10.54 -19.12 6.79
C ALA A 324 9.15 -19.71 7.08
N GLN A 325 8.55 -19.39 8.23
CA GLN A 325 7.20 -19.82 8.60
C GLN A 325 6.09 -19.25 7.72
N VAL A 326 6.35 -18.17 6.97
CA VAL A 326 5.42 -17.62 5.98
C VAL A 326 5.82 -17.95 4.54
N GLY A 327 6.79 -18.87 4.36
CA GLY A 327 7.25 -19.33 3.06
C GLY A 327 8.21 -18.39 2.34
N VAL A 328 8.80 -17.42 3.05
CA VAL A 328 9.78 -16.48 2.49
C VAL A 328 11.18 -16.89 2.91
N VAL A 329 12.03 -17.19 1.93
CA VAL A 329 13.46 -17.47 2.18
C VAL A 329 14.25 -16.18 1.99
N PRO A 330 14.99 -15.68 3.00
CA PRO A 330 15.84 -14.50 2.83
C PRO A 330 16.85 -14.71 1.70
N GLY A 331 16.83 -13.81 0.72
CA GLY A 331 17.72 -13.84 -0.44
C GLY A 331 18.62 -12.60 -0.45
N ALA A 332 19.87 -12.74 -0.91
CA ALA A 332 20.69 -11.56 -1.22
C ALA A 332 19.88 -10.59 -2.09
N PRO A 333 20.07 -9.26 -1.97
CA PRO A 333 19.39 -8.29 -2.83
C PRO A 333 19.55 -8.76 -4.26
N GLY A 334 18.44 -9.29 -4.78
CA GLY A 334 18.49 -10.01 -6.02
C GLY A 334 18.85 -8.99 -7.07
N THR A 335 19.74 -9.38 -7.97
CA THR A 335 19.72 -8.96 -9.36
C THR A 335 18.38 -9.24 -10.07
N GLY A 336 17.29 -9.43 -9.31
CA GLY A 336 15.95 -9.09 -9.72
C GLY A 336 15.88 -7.59 -9.91
N THR A 337 16.56 -7.11 -10.96
CA THR A 337 15.85 -6.23 -11.87
C THR A 337 14.50 -6.93 -12.08
N PRO A 338 13.35 -6.34 -11.70
CA PRO A 338 12.08 -6.79 -12.29
C PRO A 338 12.39 -6.99 -13.78
N PRO A 339 12.05 -8.13 -14.40
CA PRO A 339 12.51 -8.46 -15.76
C PRO A 339 12.42 -7.18 -16.57
N ALA A 340 13.59 -6.65 -17.00
CA ALA A 340 13.73 -5.24 -17.33
C ALA A 340 12.51 -4.84 -18.16
N ALA A 341 11.72 -3.90 -17.64
CA ALA A 341 10.44 -3.57 -18.26
C ALA A 341 10.72 -3.36 -19.75
N PRO A 342 10.00 -4.07 -20.64
CA PRO A 342 10.34 -4.08 -22.05
C PRO A 342 10.42 -2.64 -22.56
N THR A 343 11.47 -2.32 -23.29
CA THR A 343 11.73 -0.99 -23.85
C THR A 343 11.51 -0.99 -25.35
N GLY A 344 11.23 0.17 -25.91
CA GLY A 344 10.97 0.35 -27.34
C GLY A 344 9.55 -0.05 -27.75
N ARG A 345 9.35 -0.31 -29.05
CA ARG A 345 7.99 -0.45 -29.59
C ARG A 345 7.30 -1.73 -29.14
N PHE A 346 6.09 -1.57 -28.63
CA PHE A 346 5.17 -2.65 -28.34
C PHE A 346 3.98 -2.60 -29.28
N ARG A 347 3.58 -3.75 -29.78
CA ARG A 347 2.45 -3.91 -30.70
C ARG A 347 1.49 -4.94 -30.16
N VAL A 348 0.22 -4.58 -30.09
CA VAL A 348 -0.89 -5.52 -29.87
C VAL A 348 -1.76 -5.57 -31.11
N GLU A 349 -2.09 -6.79 -31.53
CA GLU A 349 -2.97 -7.06 -32.67
C GLU A 349 -4.10 -7.97 -32.22
N ARG A 350 -5.36 -7.57 -32.48
CA ARG A 350 -6.54 -8.43 -32.36
C ARG A 350 -7.02 -8.79 -33.75
N SER A 351 -7.02 -10.07 -34.11
CA SER A 351 -7.49 -10.55 -35.42
C SER A 351 -8.57 -11.63 -35.27
N GLY A 352 -9.45 -11.76 -36.26
CA GLY A 352 -10.49 -12.79 -36.28
C GLY A 352 -11.87 -12.25 -35.93
N GLY A 353 -12.61 -12.99 -35.10
CA GLY A 353 -14.04 -12.73 -34.88
C GLY A 353 -14.90 -13.13 -36.08
N PHE A 354 -16.22 -13.12 -35.90
CA PHE A 354 -17.20 -13.54 -36.93
C PHE A 354 -17.05 -12.81 -38.29
N VAL A 355 -16.55 -11.57 -38.26
CA VAL A 355 -16.37 -10.71 -39.45
C VAL A 355 -14.93 -10.74 -39.98
N GLY A 356 -14.00 -11.39 -39.28
CA GLY A 356 -12.58 -11.46 -39.67
C GLY A 356 -11.88 -10.10 -39.63
N ARG A 357 -12.19 -9.25 -38.65
CA ARG A 357 -11.57 -7.92 -38.51
C ARG A 357 -10.20 -8.02 -37.84
N THR A 358 -9.33 -7.09 -38.18
CA THR A 358 -8.02 -6.92 -37.54
C THR A 358 -7.88 -5.50 -37.03
N ASP A 359 -7.65 -5.35 -35.73
CA ASP A 359 -7.33 -4.10 -35.06
C ASP A 359 -5.90 -4.16 -34.54
N VAL A 360 -5.15 -3.07 -34.68
CA VAL A 360 -3.73 -2.99 -34.31
C VAL A 360 -3.49 -1.70 -33.57
N ALA A 361 -2.76 -1.79 -32.46
CA ALA A 361 -2.21 -0.64 -31.76
C ALA A 361 -0.71 -0.84 -31.55
N GLU A 362 0.05 0.25 -31.67
CA GLU A 362 1.48 0.29 -31.46
C GLU A 362 1.82 1.49 -30.57
N VAL A 363 2.65 1.26 -29.57
CA VAL A 363 3.05 2.25 -28.56
C VAL A 363 4.55 2.17 -28.35
N ASP A 364 5.15 3.30 -27.99
CA ASP A 364 6.54 3.36 -27.57
C ASP A 364 6.59 3.19 -26.06
N LEU A 365 7.17 2.08 -25.58
CA LEU A 365 7.33 1.83 -24.14
C LEU A 365 8.36 2.77 -23.49
N ASP A 366 9.11 3.52 -24.30
CA ASP A 366 10.02 4.54 -23.82
C ASP A 366 9.34 5.93 -23.72
N ASP A 367 8.04 6.04 -24.03
CA ASP A 367 7.29 7.29 -23.95
C ASP A 367 7.07 7.71 -22.48
N PRO A 368 7.62 8.86 -22.04
CA PRO A 368 7.45 9.33 -20.67
C PRO A 368 6.00 9.70 -20.31
N ALA A 369 5.09 9.83 -21.28
CA ALA A 369 3.68 10.09 -21.03
C ALA A 369 2.93 8.86 -20.46
N GLU A 370 3.49 7.65 -20.62
CA GLU A 370 2.86 6.37 -20.24
C GLU A 370 3.78 5.52 -19.34
N PRO A 371 4.19 6.04 -18.17
CA PRO A 371 5.27 5.46 -17.36
C PRO A 371 4.90 4.10 -16.72
N ASP A 372 3.62 3.75 -16.63
CA ASP A 372 3.12 2.48 -16.07
C ASP A 372 2.99 1.37 -17.13
N LEU A 373 2.97 1.74 -18.41
CA LEU A 373 2.76 0.83 -19.53
C LEU A 373 3.85 -0.25 -19.67
N PRO A 374 5.16 0.05 -19.49
CA PRO A 374 6.20 -0.98 -19.57
C PRO A 374 6.02 -2.08 -18.52
N ALA A 375 5.61 -1.71 -17.29
CA ALA A 375 5.34 -2.68 -16.22
C ALA A 375 4.10 -3.53 -16.53
N LEU A 376 3.04 -2.91 -17.06
CA LEU A 376 1.83 -3.63 -17.49
C LEU A 376 2.14 -4.65 -18.61
N VAL A 377 2.99 -4.29 -19.56
CA VAL A 377 3.47 -5.19 -20.62
C VAL A 377 4.32 -6.33 -20.04
N ALA A 378 5.25 -6.01 -19.13
CA ALA A 378 6.07 -7.03 -18.46
C ALA A 378 5.20 -8.08 -17.75
N ASP A 379 4.21 -7.62 -16.98
CA ASP A 379 3.26 -8.49 -16.28
C ASP A 379 2.45 -9.33 -17.26
N ALA A 380 1.90 -8.72 -18.31
CA ALA A 380 1.08 -9.41 -19.31
C ALA A 380 1.85 -10.53 -20.03
N LEU A 381 3.15 -10.33 -20.27
CA LEU A 381 4.02 -11.30 -20.93
C LEU A 381 4.59 -12.36 -19.97
N ALA A 382 4.69 -12.06 -18.68
CA ALA A 382 5.13 -13.00 -17.66
C ALA A 382 4.06 -14.05 -17.30
N GLN A 383 2.78 -13.78 -17.59
CA GLN A 383 1.70 -14.73 -17.35
C GLN A 383 1.88 -16.01 -18.17
N PRO A 384 1.75 -17.21 -17.55
CA PRO A 384 1.91 -18.46 -18.26
C PRO A 384 0.85 -18.60 -19.36
N VAL A 385 1.30 -18.67 -20.61
CA VAL A 385 0.41 -19.03 -21.72
C VAL A 385 0.06 -20.50 -21.57
N ALA A 386 -1.24 -20.80 -21.38
CA ALA A 386 -1.73 -22.17 -21.34
C ALA A 386 -1.18 -22.93 -22.55
N LYS A 387 -0.36 -23.98 -22.29
CA LYS A 387 0.23 -24.80 -23.33
C LYS A 387 -0.89 -25.42 -24.17
N GLU A 388 -0.97 -24.98 -25.42
CA GLU A 388 -1.78 -25.53 -26.50
C GLU A 388 -3.28 -25.66 -26.21
N SER A 389 -4.04 -24.65 -26.63
CA SER A 389 -5.39 -24.89 -27.11
C SER A 389 -5.66 -24.06 -28.37
N ARG A 390 -6.21 -24.72 -29.38
CA ARG A 390 -6.52 -24.11 -30.67
C ARG A 390 -7.59 -23.02 -30.47
N PRO A 391 -7.51 -21.88 -31.18
CA PRO A 391 -8.60 -20.90 -31.15
C PRO A 391 -9.93 -21.57 -31.54
N ARG A 392 -11.00 -21.25 -30.82
CA ARG A 392 -12.35 -21.69 -31.17
C ARG A 392 -12.79 -20.97 -32.45
N PRO A 393 -13.68 -21.57 -33.27
CA PRO A 393 -14.27 -20.87 -34.41
C PRO A 393 -14.87 -19.52 -34.00
N ASP A 394 -14.74 -18.52 -34.86
CA ASP A 394 -15.31 -17.18 -34.72
C ASP A 394 -14.84 -16.32 -33.54
N MET A 395 -13.78 -16.72 -32.82
CA MET A 395 -13.21 -15.91 -31.74
C MET A 395 -12.01 -15.06 -32.18
N TYR A 396 -11.66 -14.06 -31.37
CA TYR A 396 -10.48 -13.26 -31.58
C TYR A 396 -9.18 -13.99 -31.14
N LEU A 397 -8.11 -13.73 -31.89
CA LEU A 397 -6.74 -14.06 -31.56
C LEU A 397 -5.98 -12.76 -31.27
N TYR A 398 -5.39 -12.68 -30.09
CA TYR A 398 -4.58 -11.53 -29.69
C TYR A 398 -3.11 -11.89 -29.86
N THR A 399 -2.33 -11.00 -30.47
CA THR A 399 -0.89 -11.18 -30.65
C THR A 399 -0.16 -9.99 -30.04
N PHE A 400 0.70 -10.25 -29.07
CA PHE A 400 1.52 -9.28 -28.38
C PHE A 400 2.96 -9.38 -28.87
N THR A 401 3.57 -8.25 -29.24
CA THR A 401 4.92 -8.21 -29.80
C THR A 401 5.71 -7.07 -29.17
N VAL A 402 6.83 -7.40 -28.51
CA VAL A 402 7.85 -6.42 -28.12
C VAL A 402 8.93 -6.41 -29.20
N ALA A 403 9.39 -5.22 -29.60
CA ALA A 403 10.49 -5.07 -30.55
C ALA A 403 11.70 -5.94 -30.16
N GLY A 404 12.16 -6.79 -31.08
CA GLY A 404 13.28 -7.71 -30.84
C GLY A 404 12.92 -9.02 -30.15
N SER A 405 11.64 -9.26 -29.81
CA SER A 405 11.15 -10.51 -29.21
C SER A 405 10.25 -11.29 -30.17
N ALA A 406 10.09 -12.60 -29.92
CA ALA A 406 9.12 -13.41 -30.65
C ALA A 406 7.69 -13.02 -30.25
N PRO A 407 6.74 -12.93 -31.21
CA PRO A 407 5.36 -12.59 -30.91
C PRO A 407 4.68 -13.72 -30.12
N VAL A 408 3.82 -13.34 -29.17
CA VAL A 408 3.03 -14.25 -28.34
C VAL A 408 1.56 -14.13 -28.75
N SER A 409 1.00 -15.20 -29.29
CA SER A 409 -0.41 -15.25 -29.72
C SER A 409 -1.28 -16.05 -28.75
N ILE A 410 -2.37 -15.45 -28.30
CA ILE A 410 -3.26 -15.99 -27.26
C ILE A 410 -4.73 -15.87 -27.73
N PRO A 411 -5.47 -16.98 -27.82
CA PRO A 411 -6.91 -16.94 -28.08
C PRO A 411 -7.67 -16.19 -26.97
N GLU A 412 -8.69 -15.42 -27.34
CA GLU A 412 -9.46 -14.53 -26.45
C GLU A 412 -9.88 -15.15 -25.09
N HIS A 413 -10.45 -16.37 -25.11
CA HIS A 413 -10.88 -17.09 -23.90
C HIS A 413 -9.76 -17.51 -22.94
N LEU A 414 -8.49 -17.39 -23.36
CA LEU A 414 -7.32 -17.75 -22.54
C LEU A 414 -6.51 -16.54 -22.12
N LEU A 415 -6.92 -15.34 -22.54
CA LEU A 415 -6.28 -14.14 -22.04
C LEU A 415 -6.38 -14.13 -20.51
N SER A 416 -5.29 -13.76 -19.85
CA SER A 416 -5.37 -13.32 -18.46
C SER A 416 -6.11 -11.97 -18.39
N ASP A 417 -6.50 -11.56 -17.19
CA ASP A 417 -7.11 -10.24 -17.00
C ASP A 417 -6.12 -9.11 -17.34
N THR A 418 -4.83 -9.29 -17.05
CA THR A 418 -3.76 -8.35 -17.45
C THR A 418 -3.63 -8.21 -18.95
N GLN A 419 -3.70 -9.33 -19.69
CA GLN A 419 -3.61 -9.32 -21.16
C GLN A 419 -4.88 -8.72 -21.79
N ARG A 420 -6.06 -8.97 -21.19
CA ARG A 420 -7.33 -8.32 -21.59
C ARG A 420 -7.27 -6.81 -21.38
N GLU A 421 -6.79 -6.37 -20.22
CA GLU A 421 -6.69 -4.94 -19.90
C GLU A 421 -5.69 -4.23 -20.81
N LEU A 422 -4.49 -4.79 -20.98
CA LEU A 422 -3.50 -4.25 -21.91
C LEU A 422 -4.06 -4.14 -23.33
N ALA A 423 -4.75 -5.16 -23.82
CA ALA A 423 -5.35 -5.13 -25.14
C ALA A 423 -6.50 -4.11 -25.24
N ARG A 424 -7.34 -3.98 -24.21
CA ARG A 424 -8.42 -2.98 -24.16
C ARG A 424 -7.86 -1.56 -24.15
N ARG A 425 -6.91 -1.27 -23.26
CA ARG A 425 -6.27 0.05 -23.13
C ARG A 425 -5.69 0.52 -24.46
N LEU A 426 -5.02 -0.38 -25.19
CA LEU A 426 -4.34 -0.01 -26.42
C LEU A 426 -5.23 -0.06 -27.68
N LEU A 427 -6.18 -1.00 -27.78
CA LEU A 427 -7.01 -1.17 -28.98
C LEU A 427 -8.34 -0.40 -28.94
N GLU A 428 -8.86 -0.10 -27.75
CA GLU A 428 -10.19 0.49 -27.57
C GLU A 428 -10.12 1.91 -26.97
N GLY A 429 -9.03 2.24 -26.27
CA GLY A 429 -8.66 3.61 -25.91
C GLY A 429 -7.81 4.25 -26.99
N GLY A 430 -8.42 5.02 -27.89
CA GLY A 430 -7.68 5.75 -28.92
C GLY A 430 -6.77 6.82 -28.31
N TYR A 431 -5.46 6.73 -28.57
CA TYR A 431 -4.58 7.90 -28.58
C TYR A 431 -4.94 8.71 -29.83
N ASP A 432 -5.86 9.67 -29.68
CA ASP A 432 -5.93 10.76 -30.63
C ASP A 432 -4.70 11.67 -30.41
N ALA A 433 -3.92 11.79 -31.49
CA ALA A 433 -2.63 12.48 -31.57
C ALA A 433 -2.68 13.99 -31.33
#